data_AF-A0A7C1BCR2-F1
#
_entry.id   AF-A0A7C1BCR2-F1
#
_cell.length_a   1.000
_cell.length_b   1.000
_cell.length_c   1.000
_cell.angle_alpha   90.00
_cell.angle_beta   90.00
_cell.angle_gamma   90.00
#
_symmetry.space_group_name_H-M   'P 1'
#
loop_
_entity.id
_entity.type
_entity.pdbx_description
1 polymer ?
#
loop_
_entity_poly.entity_id
_entity_poly.type
_entity_poly.pdbx_seq_one_letter_code
_entity_poly.pdbx_strand_id
1 'polypeptide(L)' 'WDSKMYYHHTGYPGGIKSFTARQKMGRDPTFLVRKAVVGMLPKNKLSRQIAKKLKIYAGPEHPHAAQKPVPLALVE' A
#
# COMPACT_ATOMS: atom_id res chain seq x y z
N TRP A 1 -10.14 2.85 12.57
CA TRP A 1 -9.15 3.74 11.92
C TRP A 1 -8.18 4.38 12.92
N ASP A 2 -8.64 4.77 14.11
CA ASP A 2 -7.77 5.40 15.11
C ASP A 2 -6.99 4.41 15.98
N SER A 3 -7.55 3.22 16.19
CA SER A 3 -6.96 2.19 17.06
C SER A 3 -5.80 1.41 16.42
N LYS A 4 -5.63 1.51 15.09
CA LYS A 4 -4.60 0.75 14.37
C LYS A 4 -3.33 1.58 14.23
N MET A 5 -2.29 1.12 14.93
CA MET A 5 -0.97 1.74 14.94
C MET A 5 -0.02 1.05 13.95
N TYR A 6 0.75 1.85 13.21
CA TYR A 6 1.85 1.41 12.35
C TYR A 6 3.17 1.91 12.91
N TYR A 7 4.13 1.00 13.06
CA TYR A 7 5.46 1.30 13.57
C TYR A 7 6.50 1.19 12.46
N HIS A 8 7.47 2.11 12.47
CA HIS A 8 8.63 2.11 11.59
C HIS A 8 9.86 2.56 12.37
N HIS A 9 10.94 1.80 12.32
CA HIS A 9 12.20 2.16 12.96
C HIS A 9 13.18 2.72 11.94
N THR A 10 13.87 3.82 12.26
CA THR A 10 14.84 4.46 11.36
C THR A 10 16.20 3.78 11.34
N GLY A 11 16.52 2.94 12.33
CA GLY A 11 17.82 2.27 12.47
C GLY A 11 18.75 2.89 13.53
N TYR A 12 18.41 4.07 14.06
CA TYR A 12 19.17 4.75 15.11
C TYR A 12 18.56 4.51 16.50
N PRO A 13 19.32 4.58 17.61
CA PRO A 13 18.79 4.52 18.97
C PRO A 13 17.68 5.56 19.18
N GLY A 14 16.53 5.13 19.72
CA GLY A 14 15.35 6.00 19.89
C GLY A 14 14.58 6.33 18.59
N GLY A 15 14.96 5.72 17.46
CA GLY A 15 14.42 6.03 16.13
C GLY A 15 13.06 5.43 15.79
N ILE A 16 12.23 5.08 16.79
CA ILE A 16 10.90 4.51 16.54
C ILE A 16 9.91 5.61 16.18
N LYS A 17 9.22 5.44 15.05
CA LYS A 17 8.15 6.31 14.59
C LYS A 17 6.85 5.52 14.57
N SER A 18 5.80 6.05 15.19
CA SER A 18 4.46 5.48 15.20
C SER A 18 3.48 6.42 14.50
N PHE A 19 2.53 5.84 13.78
CA PHE A 19 1.47 6.58 13.08
C PHE A 19 0.16 5.80 13.15
N THR A 20 -0.97 6.49 13.33
CA THR A 20 -2.28 5.85 13.22
C THR A 20 -2.66 5.62 11.75
N ALA A 21 -3.57 4.67 11.48
CA ALA A 21 -4.07 4.46 10.12
C ALA A 21 -4.72 5.74 9.55
N ARG A 22 -5.43 6.52 10.38
CA ARG A 22 -6.01 7.81 9.99
C ARG A 22 -4.95 8.83 9.57
N GLN A 23 -3.91 9.03 10.40
CA GLN A 23 -2.80 9.94 10.06
C GLN A 23 -2.11 9.52 8.76
N LYS A 24 -1.93 8.22 8.57
CA LYS A 24 -1.27 7.69 7.37
C LYS A 24 -2.13 7.90 6.12
N MET A 25 -3.44 7.70 6.23
CA MET A 25 -4.38 7.94 5.13
C MET A 25 -4.42 9.41 4.70
N GLY A 26 -4.35 10.35 5.65
CA GLY A 26 -4.29 11.78 5.33
C GLY A 26 -3.03 12.20 4.58
N ARG A 27 -1.90 11.53 4.84
CA ARG A 27 -0.62 11.84 4.17
C ARG A 27 -0.41 11.07 2.87
N ASP A 28 -0.75 9.79 2.86
CA ASP A 28 -0.62 8.90 1.72
C ASP A 28 -1.75 7.85 1.75
N PRO A 29 -2.88 8.13 1.08
CA PRO A 29 -4.01 7.23 1.06
C PRO A 29 -3.70 5.89 0.34
N THR A 30 -2.68 5.85 -0.52
CA THR A 30 -2.31 4.63 -1.25
C THR A 30 -1.53 3.63 -0.39
N PHE A 31 -0.91 4.12 0.69
CA PHE A 31 -0.03 3.33 1.54
C PHE A 31 -0.73 2.12 2.16
N LEU A 32 -1.97 2.29 2.65
CA LEU A 32 -2.66 1.25 3.40
C LEU A 32 -2.98 0.03 2.53
N VAL A 33 -3.51 0.27 1.33
CA VAL A 33 -3.81 -0.78 0.35
C VAL A 33 -2.52 -1.46 -0.09
N ARG A 34 -1.48 -0.67 -0.43
CA ARG A 34 -0.17 -1.20 -0.83
C ARG A 34 0.42 -2.10 0.25
N LYS A 35 0.38 -1.65 1.52
CA LYS A 35 0.94 -2.39 2.65
C LYS A 35 0.18 -3.69 2.92
N ALA A 36 -1.15 -3.67 2.79
CA ALA A 36 -1.99 -4.87 2.94
C ALA A 36 -1.67 -5.90 1.85
N VAL A 37 -1.72 -5.50 0.57
CA VAL A 37 -1.47 -6.41 -0.56
C VAL A 37 -0.06 -6.99 -0.52
N VAL A 38 0.96 -6.15 -0.33
CA VAL A 38 2.35 -6.63 -0.24
C VAL A 38 2.56 -7.51 1.00
N GLY A 39 1.84 -7.26 2.09
CA GLY A 39 1.85 -8.10 3.29
C GLY A 39 1.30 -9.51 3.08
N MET A 40 0.41 -9.69 2.09
CA MET A 40 -0.17 -11.00 1.73
C MET A 40 0.70 -11.78 0.73
N LEU A 41 1.74 -11.18 0.15
CA LEU A 41 2.64 -11.86 -0.78
C LEU A 41 3.69 -12.73 -0.04
N PRO A 42 4.16 -13.83 -0.65
CA PRO A 42 5.24 -14.65 -0.09
C PRO A 42 6.54 -13.83 0.01
N LYS A 43 7.29 -13.99 1.10
CA LYS A 43 8.52 -13.20 1.34
C LYS A 43 9.71 -13.76 0.57
N ASN A 44 9.78 -13.52 -0.73
CA ASN A 44 10.87 -13.95 -1.60
C ASN A 44 11.33 -12.85 -2.58
N LYS A 45 12.29 -13.16 -3.48
CA LYS A 45 12.76 -12.20 -4.49
C LYS A 45 11.68 -11.85 -5.52
N LEU A 46 10.85 -12.83 -5.88
CA LEU A 46 9.78 -12.69 -6.87
C LEU A 46 8.66 -11.75 -6.38
N SER A 47 8.31 -11.76 -5.10
CA SER A 47 7.26 -10.89 -4.58
C SER A 47 7.59 -9.41 -4.71
N ARG A 48 8.87 -9.02 -4.67
CA ARG A 48 9.29 -7.64 -4.99
C ARG A 48 9.01 -7.28 -6.44
N GLN A 49 9.10 -8.24 -7.37
CA GLN A 49 8.74 -8.01 -8.77
C GLN A 49 7.22 -7.93 -8.95
N ILE A 50 6.46 -8.82 -8.28
CA ILE A 50 4.99 -8.79 -8.28
C ILE A 50 4.48 -7.45 -7.72
N ALA A 51 5.06 -6.97 -6.62
CA ALA A 51 4.68 -5.70 -6.00
C ALA A 51 4.85 -4.49 -6.93
N LYS A 52 5.74 -4.54 -7.94
CA LYS A 52 5.91 -3.47 -8.93
C LYS A 52 4.77 -3.41 -9.96
N LYS A 53 4.09 -4.54 -10.20
CA LYS A 53 2.93 -4.63 -11.10
C LYS A 53 1.68 -3.98 -10.50
N LEU A 54 1.60 -3.89 -9.17
CA LEU A 54 0.50 -3.23 -8.47
C LEU A 54 0.56 -1.70 -8.63
N LYS A 55 -0.50 -1.12 -9.21
CA LYS A 55 -0.73 0.32 -9.32
C LYS A 55 -1.95 0.70 -8.47
N ILE A 56 -1.79 1.71 -7.62
CA ILE A 56 -2.84 2.19 -6.71
C ILE A 56 -2.91 3.69 -6.87
N TYR A 57 -4.12 4.21 -7.07
CA TYR A 57 -4.40 5.63 -7.24
C TYR A 57 -5.33 6.10 -6.12
N ALA A 58 -5.13 7.33 -5.66
CA ALA A 58 -5.96 7.93 -4.62
C ALA A 58 -7.30 8.44 -5.15
N GLY A 59 -7.33 8.82 -6.43
CA GLY A 59 -8.52 9.32 -7.12
C GLY A 59 -9.12 8.28 -8.07
N PRO A 60 -10.23 8.64 -8.74
CA PRO A 60 -10.94 7.74 -9.66
C PRO A 60 -10.19 7.51 -10.98
N GLU A 61 -9.22 8.37 -11.32
CA GLU A 61 -8.52 8.33 -12.60
C GLU A 61 -7.16 7.61 -12.51
N HIS A 62 -6.77 6.98 -13.63
CA HIS A 62 -5.45 6.40 -13.82
C HIS A 62 -4.83 6.82 -15.16
N PRO A 63 -3.49 6.99 -15.25
CA PRO A 63 -2.82 7.39 -16.49
C PRO A 63 -2.70 6.26 -17.54
N HIS A 64 -3.17 5.05 -17.23
CA HIS A 64 -2.92 3.84 -18.01
C HIS A 64 -3.95 3.56 -19.13
N ALA A 65 -4.43 4.61 -19.80
CA ALA A 65 -5.43 4.46 -20.87
C ALA A 65 -4.90 3.64 -22.06
N ALA A 66 -3.61 3.77 -22.39
CA ALA A 66 -2.99 3.06 -23.50
C ALA A 66 -2.97 1.53 -23.32
N GLN A 67 -3.00 1.05 -22.07
CA GLN A 67 -2.97 -0.37 -21.73
C GLN A 67 -4.34 -1.06 -21.87
N LYS A 68 -5.41 -0.31 -22.16
CA LYS A 68 -6.80 -0.82 -22.29
C LYS A 68 -7.18 -1.78 -21.14
N PRO A 69 -7.15 -1.31 -19.88
CA PRO A 69 -7.46 -2.16 -18.73
C PRO A 69 -8.91 -2.66 -18.78
N VAL A 70 -9.11 -3.91 -18.37
CA VAL A 70 -10.43 -4.55 -18.30
C VAL A 70 -10.95 -4.46 -16.86
N PRO A 71 -12.20 -4.02 -16.64
CA PRO A 71 -12.79 -3.97 -15.30
C PRO A 71 -12.94 -5.39 -14.73
N LEU A 72 -12.60 -5.55 -13.45
CA LEU A 72 -12.76 -6.80 -12.71
C LEU A 72 -13.65 -6.55 -11.49
N ALA A 73 -14.76 -7.27 -11.37
CA ALA A 73 -15.61 -7.26 -10.19
C ALA A 73 -15.04 -8.18 -9.11
N LEU A 74 -15.20 -7.81 -7.84
CA LEU A 74 -14.89 -8.69 -6.72
C LEU A 74 -16.04 -9.69 -6.57
N VAL A 75 -15.71 -10.98 -6.50
CA VAL A 75 -16.67 -12.03 -6.14
C VAL A 75 -16.84 -11.99 -4.63
N GLU A 76 -18.10 -12.03 -4.15
CA GLU A 76 -18.44 -12.06 -2.72
C GLU A 76 -18.04 -13.38 -2.04
#